data_AF-A0A0S8IHQ3-F1
#
_entry.id   AF-A0A0S8IHQ3-F1
#
_cell.length_a   1.000
_cell.length_b   1.000
_cell.length_c   1.000
_cell.angle_alpha   90.00
_cell.angle_beta   90.00
_cell.angle_gamma   90.00
#
_symmetry.space_group_name_H-M   'P 1'
#
loop_
_entity.id
_entity.type
_entity.pdbx_description
1 polymer ?
#
loop_
_entity_poly.entity_id
_entity_poly.type
_entity_poly.pdbx_seq_one_letter_code
_entity_poly.pdbx_strand_id
1 'polypeptide(L)'
;MRNLLVYISFLLLSIFLYCTEEPEFRYIEPEVILPNVLKYELAFGSDETKLPEEFLLVEPFLYGGIAVNDSGDIYVTDESCVKVYDSNGNHKKLIGGSGLGPGEFYMAGIPTISPSGYLTVYNKSWIGMDRINIFSSDDKFIKSVNYTGNRVFREVKYKSISESKYYWENIGRNFQELKKGFSLDINERVLSTSDLYDRDQSEGYNVLYYENADTMFIIKQFEKWGEFFDQEGMLFASWWYGDFTWDVLPDRIIIYINSGPLELNERGEPCYTLHILSLESFKDKEISQPYNPIVIPDSVLNSGGEGYSPPKAGEIARVVKELLSERKYYASVQKLLVDGYYVFAFTMQKNEAGESLVDVFDMKQEKYLHSAYFSVIPYIIKNGYAYKTGRDEEGFSIIEKYKIDPAVYGK
;
A
#
# COMPACT_ATOMS: atom_id res chain seq x y z
N MET A 1 71.74 -20.00 12.49
CA MET A 1 70.63 -20.57 11.71
C MET A 1 69.70 -21.31 12.66
N ARG A 2 68.40 -20.93 12.68
CA ARG A 2 67.23 -21.53 13.40
C ARG A 2 67.25 -21.44 14.93
N ASN A 3 66.19 -21.15 15.70
CA ASN A 3 64.75 -20.79 15.60
C ASN A 3 64.38 -20.43 17.08
N LEU A 4 63.94 -19.24 17.48
CA LEU A 4 62.59 -18.62 17.44
C LEU A 4 61.43 -19.44 18.08
N LEU A 5 60.64 -18.77 18.94
CA LEU A 5 59.28 -19.07 19.47
C LEU A 5 59.20 -20.07 20.66
N VAL A 6 58.48 -19.88 21.79
CA VAL A 6 57.33 -19.04 22.17
C VAL A 6 57.39 -18.79 23.69
N TYR A 7 57.49 -17.54 24.13
CA TYR A 7 56.99 -17.06 25.42
C TYR A 7 56.17 -15.80 25.09
N ILE A 8 55.05 -15.59 25.78
CA ILE A 8 53.94 -14.67 25.44
C ILE A 8 52.85 -15.39 24.63
N SER A 9 51.94 -16.08 25.31
CA SER A 9 50.49 -15.97 25.05
C SER A 9 49.72 -16.87 26.03
N PHE A 10 49.48 -16.42 27.26
CA PHE A 10 48.44 -16.98 28.13
C PHE A 10 47.88 -15.89 29.07
N LEU A 11 47.65 -14.70 28.50
CA LEU A 11 46.86 -13.65 29.14
C LEU A 11 46.14 -12.79 28.08
N LEU A 12 45.54 -13.45 27.09
CA LEU A 12 44.66 -12.84 26.08
C LEU A 12 43.59 -13.87 25.68
N LEU A 13 42.89 -14.43 26.68
CA LEU A 13 41.82 -15.40 26.43
C LEU A 13 40.63 -15.13 27.36
N SER A 14 40.01 -13.96 27.26
CA SER A 14 38.62 -13.70 27.70
C SER A 14 38.17 -12.25 27.49
N ILE A 15 38.63 -11.57 26.43
CA ILE A 15 38.04 -10.31 25.98
C ILE A 15 37.90 -10.36 24.46
N PHE A 16 37.23 -11.40 23.95
CA PHE A 16 36.34 -11.16 22.82
C PHE A 16 35.10 -10.53 23.45
N LEU A 17 35.20 -9.21 23.71
CA LEU A 17 34.02 -8.37 23.74
C LEU A 17 33.36 -8.61 22.38
N TYR A 18 32.33 -9.45 22.37
CA TYR A 18 31.19 -9.18 21.52
C TYR A 18 30.76 -7.76 21.91
N CYS A 19 31.29 -6.75 21.22
CA CYS A 19 30.58 -5.49 21.08
C CYS A 19 29.34 -5.82 20.26
N THR A 20 28.34 -6.40 20.91
CA THR A 20 26.98 -6.08 20.52
C THR A 20 26.83 -4.61 20.89
N GLU A 21 26.91 -3.72 19.91
CA GLU A 21 26.48 -2.35 20.11
C GLU A 21 25.12 -2.41 20.83
N GLU A 22 24.97 -1.70 21.95
CA GLU A 22 23.68 -1.63 22.60
C GLU A 22 22.67 -1.11 21.57
N PRO A 23 21.48 -1.74 21.46
CA PRO A 23 20.50 -1.30 20.50
C PRO A 23 20.16 0.17 20.78
N GLU A 24 20.19 1.01 19.73
CA GLU A 24 19.96 2.46 19.82
C GLU A 24 18.64 2.79 20.52
N PHE A 25 17.65 1.91 20.34
CA PHE A 25 16.34 1.99 20.98
C PHE A 25 16.08 0.76 21.83
N ARG A 26 15.38 0.97 22.94
CA ARG A 26 14.89 -0.12 23.76
C ARG A 26 13.79 -0.88 23.00
N TYR A 27 13.87 -2.21 23.01
CA TYR A 27 12.79 -3.05 22.50
C TYR A 27 11.52 -2.89 23.32
N ILE A 28 10.41 -2.64 22.63
CA ILE A 28 9.06 -2.51 23.16
C ILE A 28 8.30 -3.76 22.75
N GLU A 29 8.10 -4.69 23.69
CA GLU A 29 7.28 -5.87 23.43
C GLU A 29 5.80 -5.48 23.48
N PRO A 30 5.00 -5.79 22.44
CA PRO A 30 3.56 -5.60 22.50
C PRO A 30 2.95 -6.40 23.67
N GLU A 31 2.00 -5.80 24.37
CA GLU A 31 1.41 -6.40 25.58
C GLU A 31 0.68 -7.73 25.30
N VAL A 32 0.01 -7.81 24.14
CA VAL A 32 -0.71 -9.00 23.69
C VAL A 32 -0.44 -9.19 22.20
N ILE A 33 0.04 -10.38 21.83
CA ILE A 33 0.19 -10.80 20.43
C ILE A 33 -0.59 -12.08 20.21
N LEU A 34 -1.61 -12.03 19.34
CA LEU A 34 -2.42 -13.19 18.98
C LEU A 34 -1.73 -14.04 17.89
N PRO A 35 -1.43 -15.32 18.14
CA PRO A 35 -0.88 -16.21 17.12
C PRO A 35 -1.99 -16.91 16.30
N ASN A 36 -1.64 -17.48 15.14
CA ASN A 36 -2.50 -18.37 14.35
C ASN A 36 -3.90 -17.80 14.00
N VAL A 37 -3.97 -16.50 13.71
CA VAL A 37 -5.26 -15.80 13.56
C VAL A 37 -5.94 -15.99 12.21
N LEU A 38 -5.30 -16.68 11.28
CA LEU A 38 -5.82 -16.94 9.93
C LEU A 38 -6.10 -18.42 9.72
N LYS A 39 -7.33 -18.74 9.33
CA LYS A 39 -7.73 -20.07 8.90
C LYS A 39 -8.08 -20.06 7.42
N TYR A 40 -7.36 -20.83 6.61
CA TYR A 40 -7.69 -21.02 5.19
C TYR A 40 -9.14 -21.53 5.07
N GLU A 41 -9.92 -20.91 4.18
CA GLU A 41 -11.32 -21.27 3.95
C GLU A 41 -11.52 -21.89 2.57
N LEU A 42 -11.10 -21.20 1.51
CA LEU A 42 -11.23 -21.67 0.13
C LEU A 42 -10.27 -20.94 -0.82
N ALA A 43 -10.13 -21.50 -2.01
CA ALA A 43 -9.58 -20.82 -3.17
C ALA A 43 -10.45 -21.07 -4.40
N PHE A 44 -10.48 -20.10 -5.32
CA PHE A 44 -11.28 -20.16 -6.55
C PHE A 44 -10.62 -19.35 -7.67
N GLY A 45 -11.07 -19.56 -8.90
CA GLY A 45 -10.63 -18.80 -10.06
C GLY A 45 -10.00 -19.64 -11.17
N SER A 46 -9.55 -20.87 -10.90
CA SER A 46 -8.92 -21.72 -11.93
C SER A 46 -9.69 -22.98 -12.29
N ASP A 47 -10.75 -23.32 -11.54
CA ASP A 47 -11.49 -24.57 -11.71
C ASP A 47 -12.51 -24.49 -12.87
N GLU A 48 -12.10 -24.94 -14.06
CA GLU A 48 -12.93 -24.99 -15.28
C GLU A 48 -14.18 -25.89 -15.14
N THR A 49 -14.22 -26.79 -14.15
CA THR A 49 -15.39 -27.64 -13.91
C THR A 49 -16.48 -26.91 -13.13
N LYS A 50 -16.12 -25.81 -12.44
CA LYS A 50 -17.03 -24.98 -11.63
C LYS A 50 -17.28 -23.60 -12.21
N LEU A 51 -16.37 -23.09 -13.02
CA LEU A 51 -16.43 -21.75 -13.59
C LEU A 51 -16.53 -21.80 -15.12
N PRO A 52 -17.42 -20.99 -15.72
CA PRO A 52 -17.33 -20.69 -17.14
C PRO A 52 -15.98 -20.07 -17.48
N GLU A 53 -15.52 -20.24 -18.73
CA GLU A 53 -14.21 -19.79 -19.21
C GLU A 53 -13.98 -18.29 -18.93
N GLU A 54 -15.00 -17.46 -19.13
CA GLU A 54 -14.93 -16.01 -18.89
C GLU A 54 -14.77 -15.62 -17.41
N PHE A 55 -14.90 -16.57 -16.48
CA PHE A 55 -14.66 -16.39 -15.05
C PHE A 55 -13.38 -17.07 -14.55
N LEU A 56 -12.61 -17.72 -15.42
CA LEU A 56 -11.29 -18.20 -15.05
C LEU A 56 -10.34 -17.00 -14.90
N LEU A 57 -9.48 -17.02 -13.89
CA LEU A 57 -8.53 -15.95 -13.61
C LEU A 57 -7.22 -16.21 -14.37
N VAL A 58 -6.82 -15.22 -15.16
CA VAL A 58 -5.60 -15.30 -15.97
C VAL A 58 -4.47 -14.55 -15.27
N GLU A 59 -4.63 -13.24 -15.06
CA GLU A 59 -3.56 -12.41 -14.52
C GLU A 59 -4.07 -11.22 -13.67
N PRO A 60 -4.84 -11.48 -12.60
CA PRO A 60 -5.48 -10.44 -11.78
C PRO A 60 -4.48 -9.55 -11.00
N PHE A 61 -3.17 -9.84 -11.03
CA PHE A 61 -2.15 -9.13 -10.25
C PHE A 61 -1.36 -8.06 -11.02
N LEU A 62 -1.25 -8.15 -12.36
CA LEU A 62 -0.41 -7.20 -13.12
C LEU A 62 -0.99 -5.79 -13.16
N TYR A 63 -2.31 -5.69 -13.25
CA TYR A 63 -3.04 -4.42 -13.33
C TYR A 63 -4.29 -4.41 -12.45
N GLY A 64 -4.66 -5.56 -11.87
CA GLY A 64 -5.92 -5.73 -11.18
C GLY A 64 -5.84 -5.58 -9.66
N GLY A 65 -7.00 -5.73 -9.03
CA GLY A 65 -7.14 -5.81 -7.60
C GLY A 65 -8.39 -6.56 -7.19
N ILE A 66 -8.55 -6.68 -5.88
CA ILE A 66 -9.68 -7.33 -5.23
C ILE A 66 -10.43 -6.28 -4.43
N ALA A 67 -11.74 -6.19 -4.63
CA ALA A 67 -12.64 -5.47 -3.74
C ALA A 67 -13.74 -6.42 -3.25
N VAL A 68 -14.29 -6.16 -2.07
CA VAL A 68 -15.35 -6.98 -1.48
C VAL A 68 -16.43 -6.06 -0.91
N ASN A 69 -17.69 -6.32 -1.23
CA ASN A 69 -18.81 -5.54 -0.69
C ASN A 69 -19.30 -6.13 0.65
N ASP A 70 -20.19 -5.41 1.35
CA ASP A 70 -20.72 -5.85 2.65
C ASP A 70 -21.59 -7.12 2.57
N SER A 71 -22.07 -7.49 1.38
CA SER A 71 -22.78 -8.76 1.15
C SER A 71 -21.83 -9.95 0.93
N GLY A 72 -20.52 -9.70 0.85
CA GLY A 72 -19.50 -10.72 0.64
C GLY A 72 -19.26 -11.08 -0.83
N ASP A 73 -19.77 -10.30 -1.78
CA ASP A 73 -19.41 -10.46 -3.19
C ASP A 73 -17.98 -9.97 -3.42
N ILE A 74 -17.23 -10.72 -4.23
CA ILE A 74 -15.81 -10.52 -4.47
C ILE A 74 -15.63 -10.05 -5.91
N TYR A 75 -15.04 -8.87 -6.08
CA TYR A 75 -14.82 -8.20 -7.35
C TYR A 75 -13.34 -8.30 -7.69
N VAL A 76 -13.03 -9.02 -8.76
CA VAL A 76 -11.67 -9.22 -9.24
C VAL A 76 -11.55 -8.63 -10.62
N THR A 77 -10.69 -7.65 -10.80
CA THR A 77 -10.40 -7.14 -12.14
C THR A 77 -9.40 -8.02 -12.84
N ASP A 78 -9.77 -8.50 -14.02
CA ASP A 78 -8.98 -9.39 -14.85
C ASP A 78 -9.41 -9.22 -16.31
N GLU A 79 -8.47 -9.31 -17.25
CA GLU A 79 -8.72 -9.20 -18.70
C GLU A 79 -9.58 -8.00 -19.15
N SER A 80 -9.35 -6.83 -18.54
CA SER A 80 -10.11 -5.59 -18.83
C SER A 80 -11.61 -5.67 -18.53
N CYS A 81 -12.00 -6.48 -17.56
CA CYS A 81 -13.33 -6.47 -16.96
C CYS A 81 -13.25 -6.65 -15.44
N VAL A 82 -14.38 -6.56 -14.75
CA VAL A 82 -14.50 -6.97 -13.35
C VAL A 82 -15.30 -8.26 -13.30
N LYS A 83 -14.67 -9.35 -12.87
CA LYS A 83 -15.27 -10.66 -12.62
C LYS A 83 -15.81 -10.66 -11.19
N VAL A 84 -17.13 -10.83 -11.02
CA VAL A 84 -17.79 -10.82 -9.70
C VAL A 84 -18.13 -12.25 -9.30
N TYR A 85 -17.70 -12.64 -8.12
CA TYR A 85 -17.97 -13.93 -7.49
C TYR A 85 -18.77 -13.74 -6.20
N ASP A 86 -19.49 -14.77 -5.77
CA ASP A 86 -20.11 -14.81 -4.46
C ASP A 86 -19.06 -15.12 -3.36
N SER A 87 -19.49 -15.08 -2.10
CA SER A 87 -18.62 -15.35 -0.96
C SER A 87 -18.03 -16.77 -0.90
N ASN A 88 -18.53 -17.70 -1.72
CA ASN A 88 -18.05 -19.08 -1.87
C ASN A 88 -17.17 -19.27 -3.11
N GLY A 89 -16.93 -18.22 -3.89
CA GLY A 89 -16.12 -18.26 -5.11
C GLY A 89 -16.88 -18.72 -6.37
N ASN A 90 -18.21 -18.80 -6.33
CA ASN A 90 -19.00 -19.08 -7.53
C ASN A 90 -19.17 -17.80 -8.36
N HIS A 91 -19.16 -17.92 -9.68
CA HIS A 91 -19.40 -16.77 -10.57
C HIS A 91 -20.79 -16.14 -10.36
N LYS A 92 -20.88 -14.82 -10.44
CA LYS A 92 -22.15 -14.07 -10.41
C LYS A 92 -22.40 -13.29 -11.69
N LYS A 93 -21.48 -12.42 -12.07
CA LYS A 93 -21.61 -11.55 -13.25
C LYS A 93 -20.28 -10.91 -13.65
N LEU A 94 -20.25 -10.39 -14.87
CA LEU A 94 -19.20 -9.52 -15.38
C LEU A 94 -19.67 -8.07 -15.36
N ILE A 95 -18.77 -7.15 -15.04
CA ILE A 95 -18.99 -5.71 -15.18
C ILE A 95 -18.00 -5.16 -16.20
N GLY A 96 -18.52 -4.44 -17.19
CA GLY A 96 -17.75 -3.86 -18.27
C GLY A 96 -17.23 -4.90 -19.26
N GLY A 97 -16.05 -4.63 -19.79
CA GLY A 97 -15.40 -5.39 -20.86
C GLY A 97 -14.44 -4.49 -21.63
N SER A 98 -13.63 -5.08 -22.51
CA SER A 98 -12.70 -4.31 -23.33
C SER A 98 -13.44 -3.33 -24.24
N GLY A 99 -13.11 -2.04 -24.15
CA GLY A 99 -13.75 -1.01 -24.96
C GLY A 99 -13.57 0.41 -24.43
N LEU A 100 -14.25 1.36 -25.07
CA LEU A 100 -14.18 2.80 -24.76
C LEU A 100 -15.55 3.41 -24.46
N GLY A 101 -16.61 2.61 -24.53
CA GLY A 101 -17.99 3.01 -24.26
C GLY A 101 -18.31 3.13 -22.76
N PRO A 102 -19.56 3.51 -22.43
CA PRO A 102 -20.02 3.62 -21.05
C PRO A 102 -19.84 2.30 -20.27
N GLY A 103 -19.07 2.34 -19.19
CA GLY A 103 -18.80 1.18 -18.33
C GLY A 103 -17.75 0.20 -18.86
N GLU A 104 -17.22 0.41 -20.06
CA GLU A 104 -16.13 -0.39 -20.64
C GLU A 104 -14.76 0.10 -20.16
N PHE A 105 -13.76 -0.77 -20.29
CA PHE A 105 -12.40 -0.53 -19.86
C PHE A 105 -11.43 -0.70 -21.02
N TYR A 106 -10.48 0.23 -21.13
CA TYR A 106 -9.30 -0.01 -21.94
C TYR A 106 -8.39 -1.02 -21.22
N MET A 107 -8.17 -0.78 -19.92
CA MET A 107 -7.54 -1.71 -19.00
C MET A 107 -8.17 -1.50 -17.62
N ALA A 108 -8.89 -2.51 -17.13
CA ALA A 108 -9.51 -2.47 -15.81
C ALA A 108 -8.40 -2.55 -14.75
N GLY A 109 -8.29 -1.47 -13.97
CA GLY A 109 -7.32 -1.32 -12.89
C GLY A 109 -7.88 -1.71 -11.54
N ILE A 110 -7.24 -1.26 -10.46
CA ILE A 110 -7.65 -1.55 -9.08
C ILE A 110 -9.13 -1.16 -8.84
N PRO A 111 -10.00 -2.11 -8.45
CA PRO A 111 -11.35 -1.82 -7.98
C PRO A 111 -11.33 -1.40 -6.51
N THR A 112 -12.18 -0.45 -6.14
CA THR A 112 -12.42 -0.06 -4.75
C THR A 112 -13.92 0.05 -4.49
N ILE A 113 -14.35 -0.28 -3.28
CA ILE A 113 -15.75 -0.14 -2.85
C ILE A 113 -15.75 0.70 -1.59
N SER A 114 -16.45 1.84 -1.62
CA SER A 114 -16.59 2.71 -0.46
C SER A 114 -17.57 2.12 0.57
N PRO A 115 -17.57 2.61 1.82
CA PRO A 115 -18.56 2.20 2.82
C PRO A 115 -20.02 2.42 2.42
N SER A 116 -20.30 3.31 1.46
CA SER A 116 -21.64 3.51 0.89
C SER A 116 -21.98 2.51 -0.24
N GLY A 117 -21.04 1.64 -0.60
CA GLY A 117 -21.21 0.55 -1.57
C GLY A 117 -20.92 0.92 -3.02
N TYR A 118 -20.49 2.14 -3.33
CA TYR A 118 -20.16 2.52 -4.70
C TYR A 118 -18.85 1.87 -5.14
N LEU A 119 -18.88 1.19 -6.29
CA LEU A 119 -17.71 0.60 -6.92
C LEU A 119 -17.03 1.65 -7.81
N THR A 120 -15.74 1.87 -7.59
CA THR A 120 -14.88 2.71 -8.42
C THR A 120 -13.81 1.83 -9.05
N VAL A 121 -13.71 1.83 -10.37
CA VAL A 121 -12.73 1.00 -11.09
C VAL A 121 -11.87 1.90 -11.95
N TYR A 122 -10.56 1.74 -11.81
CA TYR A 122 -9.61 2.44 -12.64
C TYR A 122 -9.70 1.97 -14.08
N ASN A 123 -9.61 2.91 -15.00
CA ASN A 123 -9.47 2.65 -16.41
C ASN A 123 -8.16 3.28 -16.87
N LYS A 124 -7.10 2.49 -16.77
CA LYS A 124 -5.73 2.94 -17.07
C LYS A 124 -5.53 2.95 -18.57
N SER A 125 -4.86 3.99 -19.07
CA SER A 125 -4.60 4.13 -20.50
C SER A 125 -3.12 4.39 -20.76
N TRP A 126 -2.49 3.60 -21.64
CA TRP A 126 -1.07 3.79 -22.01
C TRP A 126 -0.78 5.14 -22.66
N ILE A 127 -1.80 5.88 -23.08
CA ILE A 127 -1.69 7.23 -23.65
C ILE A 127 -1.99 8.34 -22.62
N GLY A 128 -2.00 8.01 -21.32
CA GLY A 128 -2.14 8.98 -20.24
C GLY A 128 -3.55 9.54 -20.07
N MET A 129 -4.58 8.83 -20.54
CA MET A 129 -5.99 9.20 -20.35
C MET A 129 -6.59 8.45 -19.17
N ASP A 130 -6.02 8.63 -17.97
CA ASP A 130 -6.51 7.92 -16.78
C ASP A 130 -7.91 8.39 -16.41
N ARG A 131 -8.81 7.42 -16.33
CA ARG A 131 -10.21 7.62 -15.96
C ARG A 131 -10.56 6.70 -14.82
N ILE A 132 -11.64 7.06 -14.12
CA ILE A 132 -12.34 6.12 -13.25
C ILE A 132 -13.74 5.89 -13.82
N ASN A 133 -14.21 4.65 -13.76
CA ASN A 133 -15.61 4.31 -13.96
C ASN A 133 -16.26 4.13 -12.58
N ILE A 134 -17.44 4.71 -12.41
CA ILE A 134 -18.20 4.69 -11.16
C ILE A 134 -19.47 3.88 -11.39
N PHE A 135 -19.72 2.95 -10.49
CA PHE A 135 -20.91 2.10 -10.48
C PHE A 135 -21.64 2.29 -9.14
N SER A 136 -22.97 2.20 -9.16
CA SER A 136 -23.79 2.19 -7.96
C SER A 136 -23.57 0.91 -7.14
N SER A 137 -24.14 0.87 -5.94
CA SER A 137 -24.10 -0.31 -5.06
C SER A 137 -24.84 -1.53 -5.58
N ASP A 138 -25.65 -1.39 -6.64
CA ASP A 138 -26.23 -2.50 -7.42
C ASP A 138 -25.47 -2.78 -8.73
N ASP A 139 -24.25 -2.26 -8.84
CA ASP A 139 -23.28 -2.41 -9.94
C ASP A 139 -23.74 -1.84 -11.28
N LYS A 140 -24.66 -0.87 -11.30
CA LYS A 140 -25.03 -0.18 -12.53
C LYS A 140 -24.04 0.94 -12.82
N PHE A 141 -23.60 1.03 -14.07
CA PHE A 141 -22.72 2.11 -14.50
C PHE A 141 -23.41 3.47 -14.31
N ILE A 142 -22.71 4.41 -13.68
CA ILE A 142 -23.18 5.77 -13.45
C ILE A 142 -22.49 6.73 -14.42
N LYS A 143 -21.16 6.83 -14.34
CA LYS A 143 -20.37 7.74 -15.18
C LYS A 143 -18.90 7.35 -15.21
N SER A 144 -18.20 7.90 -16.20
CA SER A 144 -16.74 7.90 -16.28
C SER A 144 -16.23 9.31 -16.03
N VAL A 145 -15.19 9.46 -15.20
CA VAL A 145 -14.54 10.74 -14.91
C VAL A 145 -13.11 10.70 -15.44
N ASN A 146 -12.75 11.67 -16.27
CA ASN A 146 -11.42 11.80 -16.85
C ASN A 146 -10.63 12.88 -16.10
N TYR A 147 -9.61 12.47 -15.34
CA TYR A 147 -8.81 13.40 -14.54
C TYR A 147 -7.66 14.02 -15.32
N THR A 148 -7.08 13.34 -16.31
CA THR A 148 -6.06 13.94 -17.19
C THR A 148 -6.60 15.18 -17.91
N GLY A 149 -7.86 15.13 -18.35
CA GLY A 149 -8.54 16.23 -19.03
C GLY A 149 -9.24 17.23 -18.09
N ASN A 150 -9.31 16.97 -16.79
CA ASN A 150 -10.09 17.79 -15.86
C ASN A 150 -9.34 19.11 -15.56
N ARG A 151 -9.94 20.24 -15.98
CA ARG A 151 -9.36 21.58 -15.78
C ARG A 151 -9.18 21.93 -14.30
N VAL A 152 -10.17 21.64 -13.46
CA VAL A 152 -10.12 21.96 -12.02
C VAL A 152 -9.00 21.16 -11.35
N PHE A 153 -8.91 19.86 -11.66
CA PHE A 153 -7.83 19.01 -11.19
C PHE A 153 -6.45 19.57 -11.60
N ARG A 154 -6.31 19.99 -12.87
CA ARG A 154 -5.08 20.63 -13.36
C ARG A 154 -4.79 21.96 -12.67
N GLU A 155 -5.79 22.81 -12.44
CA GLU A 155 -5.63 24.12 -11.77
C GLU A 155 -5.21 23.96 -10.30
N VAL A 156 -5.88 23.08 -9.56
CA VAL A 156 -5.53 22.74 -8.17
C VAL A 156 -4.10 22.22 -8.10
N LYS A 157 -3.74 21.30 -9.01
CA LYS A 157 -2.37 20.80 -9.16
C LYS A 157 -1.39 21.94 -9.42
N TYR A 158 -1.62 22.76 -10.45
CA TYR A 158 -0.68 23.82 -10.82
C TYR A 158 -0.51 24.84 -9.70
N LYS A 159 -1.56 25.13 -8.94
CA LYS A 159 -1.46 25.99 -7.77
C LYS A 159 -0.56 25.37 -6.69
N SER A 160 -0.76 24.08 -6.38
CA SER A 160 0.09 23.31 -5.45
C SER A 160 1.56 23.36 -5.84
N ILE A 161 1.85 23.18 -7.13
CA ILE A 161 3.21 23.21 -7.68
C ILE A 161 3.78 24.63 -7.72
N SER A 162 2.96 25.65 -8.01
CA SER A 162 3.42 27.04 -8.04
C SER A 162 3.76 27.61 -6.66
N GLU A 163 3.13 27.08 -5.61
CA GLU A 163 3.46 27.42 -4.22
C GLU A 163 4.71 26.67 -3.74
N SER A 164 5.07 25.53 -4.37
CA SER A 164 6.37 24.88 -4.20
C SER A 164 7.45 25.55 -5.08
N LYS A 165 7.97 26.71 -4.64
CA LYS A 165 9.21 27.44 -5.02
C LYS A 165 9.89 27.38 -6.42
N TYR A 166 9.51 26.57 -7.41
CA TYR A 166 10.34 26.32 -8.62
C TYR A 166 9.56 26.33 -9.96
N TYR A 167 10.33 26.59 -11.01
CA TYR A 167 10.00 27.32 -12.24
C TYR A 167 9.48 26.45 -13.41
N TRP A 168 8.96 27.12 -14.45
CA TRP A 168 7.96 26.65 -15.40
C TRP A 168 8.43 26.07 -16.75
N GLU A 169 9.72 25.86 -17.02
CA GLU A 169 10.16 25.85 -18.43
C GLU A 169 10.49 24.50 -19.09
N ASN A 170 10.49 23.35 -18.41
CA ASN A 170 10.95 22.09 -19.04
C ASN A 170 10.21 20.79 -18.63
N ILE A 171 8.87 20.80 -18.55
CA ILE A 171 8.12 19.58 -18.17
C ILE A 171 7.79 18.70 -19.39
N GLY A 172 8.81 18.00 -19.89
CA GLY A 172 8.67 16.93 -20.88
C GLY A 172 8.23 15.62 -20.22
N ARG A 173 6.95 15.26 -20.36
CA ARG A 173 6.26 14.05 -19.83
C ARG A 173 6.00 14.05 -18.31
N ASN A 174 4.91 14.72 -17.91
CA ASN A 174 4.25 14.46 -16.64
C ASN A 174 3.63 13.06 -16.64
N PHE A 175 4.32 12.06 -16.10
CA PHE A 175 3.70 10.81 -15.70
C PHE A 175 2.98 11.06 -14.37
N GLN A 176 1.68 11.30 -14.41
CA GLN A 176 0.85 11.28 -13.21
C GLN A 176 0.10 9.98 -13.22
N GLU A 177 0.37 9.14 -12.23
CA GLU A 177 -0.39 7.93 -12.03
C GLU A 177 -1.37 8.18 -10.89
N LEU A 178 -2.64 8.26 -11.25
CA LEU A 178 -3.72 8.14 -10.29
C LEU A 178 -3.57 6.75 -9.62
N LYS A 179 -3.49 6.67 -8.29
CA LYS A 179 -3.11 5.43 -7.55
C LYS A 179 -4.30 4.70 -6.93
N LYS A 180 -5.14 5.43 -6.20
CA LYS A 180 -6.28 4.89 -5.46
C LYS A 180 -7.38 5.94 -5.42
N GLY A 181 -8.64 5.52 -5.46
CA GLY A 181 -9.75 6.45 -5.36
C GLY A 181 -11.01 5.76 -4.91
N PHE A 182 -11.83 6.45 -4.13
CA PHE A 182 -13.14 6.00 -3.70
C PHE A 182 -14.18 7.02 -4.11
N SER A 183 -15.28 6.55 -4.70
CA SER A 183 -16.50 7.34 -4.84
C SER A 183 -17.37 7.10 -3.61
N LEU A 184 -17.63 8.16 -2.86
CA LEU A 184 -18.48 8.12 -1.66
C LEU A 184 -19.95 8.29 -2.03
N ASP A 185 -20.23 9.00 -3.13
CA ASP A 185 -21.51 9.00 -3.82
C ASP A 185 -21.32 9.31 -5.33
N ILE A 186 -22.39 9.70 -6.02
CA ILE A 186 -22.35 10.06 -7.44
C ILE A 186 -21.44 11.27 -7.75
N ASN A 187 -21.27 12.20 -6.82
CA ASN A 187 -20.55 13.46 -7.00
C ASN A 187 -19.32 13.61 -6.09
N GLU A 188 -19.24 12.86 -5.00
CA GLU A 188 -18.20 12.97 -3.99
C GLU A 188 -17.18 11.84 -4.05
N ARG A 189 -15.90 12.19 -3.97
CA ARG A 189 -14.77 11.26 -4.09
C ARG A 189 -13.58 11.70 -3.25
N VAL A 190 -12.75 10.72 -2.92
CA VAL A 190 -11.39 10.93 -2.43
C VAL A 190 -10.44 10.18 -3.35
N LEU A 191 -9.37 10.82 -3.77
CA LEU A 191 -8.43 10.30 -4.76
C LEU A 191 -7.00 10.55 -4.31
N SER A 192 -6.10 9.64 -4.62
CA SER A 192 -4.66 9.88 -4.45
C SER A 192 -3.93 9.77 -5.77
N THR A 193 -2.99 10.70 -5.97
CA THR A 193 -2.00 10.61 -7.04
C THR A 193 -0.61 10.51 -6.46
N SER A 194 0.28 10.01 -7.32
CA SER A 194 1.71 10.06 -7.13
C SER A 194 2.27 10.98 -8.21
N ASP A 195 2.50 12.24 -7.85
CA ASP A 195 3.00 13.26 -8.76
C ASP A 195 4.53 13.16 -8.87
N LEU A 196 5.05 13.35 -10.10
CA LEU A 196 6.46 13.18 -10.42
C LEU A 196 7.18 14.52 -10.71
N TYR A 197 8.28 14.68 -9.97
CA TYR A 197 9.56 15.37 -10.19
C TYR A 197 9.66 16.54 -11.18
N ASP A 198 10.28 17.62 -10.71
CA ASP A 198 11.06 18.54 -11.54
C ASP A 198 12.30 17.80 -12.06
N ARG A 199 12.67 17.99 -13.33
CA ARG A 199 13.83 17.33 -13.96
C ARG A 199 15.15 17.63 -13.24
N ASP A 200 15.19 18.74 -12.50
CA ASP A 200 16.36 19.21 -11.78
C ASP A 200 16.36 18.83 -10.28
N GLN A 201 15.27 18.27 -9.72
CA GLN A 201 15.21 17.86 -8.30
C GLN A 201 14.50 16.53 -8.05
N SER A 202 15.08 15.75 -7.14
CA SER A 202 14.70 14.42 -6.69
C SER A 202 13.51 14.36 -5.72
N GLU A 203 12.55 15.30 -5.78
CA GLU A 203 11.40 15.33 -4.86
C GLU A 203 10.09 15.02 -5.59
N GLY A 204 9.48 13.89 -5.26
CA GLY A 204 8.11 13.52 -5.69
C GLY A 204 7.12 13.67 -4.53
N TYR A 205 5.83 13.77 -4.85
CA TYR A 205 4.79 13.92 -3.82
C TYR A 205 3.66 12.90 -4.00
N ASN A 206 3.18 12.38 -2.87
CA ASN A 206 1.88 11.73 -2.79
C ASN A 206 0.86 12.77 -2.36
N VAL A 207 -0.24 12.86 -3.10
CA VAL A 207 -1.26 13.90 -2.89
C VAL A 207 -2.62 13.26 -2.74
N LEU A 208 -3.34 13.65 -1.69
CA LEU A 208 -4.71 13.24 -1.42
C LEU A 208 -5.66 14.39 -1.74
N TYR A 209 -6.59 14.15 -2.66
CA TYR A 209 -7.59 15.09 -3.11
C TYR A 209 -8.97 14.75 -2.57
N TYR A 210 -9.73 15.78 -2.20
CA TYR A 210 -11.16 15.72 -2.02
C TYR A 210 -11.85 16.31 -3.26
N GLU A 211 -12.92 15.69 -3.71
CA GLU A 211 -13.77 16.20 -4.78
C GLU A 211 -15.24 16.06 -4.39
N ASN A 212 -16.05 17.07 -4.66
CA ASN A 212 -17.52 17.00 -4.61
C ASN A 212 -18.13 17.60 -5.89
N ALA A 213 -19.44 17.87 -5.87
CA ALA A 213 -20.14 18.44 -7.02
C ALA A 213 -19.64 19.83 -7.45
N ASP A 214 -19.13 20.61 -6.51
CA ASP A 214 -18.85 22.04 -6.68
C ASP A 214 -17.35 22.34 -6.74
N THR A 215 -16.53 21.54 -6.07
CA THR A 215 -15.11 21.85 -5.87
C THR A 215 -14.24 20.60 -5.78
N MET A 216 -12.93 20.85 -5.94
CA MET A 216 -11.87 19.90 -5.73
C MET A 216 -10.69 20.62 -5.08
N PHE A 217 -10.06 20.01 -4.09
CA PHE A 217 -8.88 20.58 -3.44
C PHE A 217 -8.01 19.49 -2.82
N ILE A 218 -6.76 19.84 -2.51
CA ILE A 218 -5.81 18.97 -1.83
C ILE A 218 -6.12 18.98 -0.33
N ILE A 219 -6.31 17.79 0.22
CA ILE A 219 -6.46 17.59 1.66
C ILE A 219 -5.08 17.42 2.32
N LYS A 220 -4.23 16.59 1.71
CA LYS A 220 -2.90 16.23 2.23
C LYS A 220 -1.91 16.07 1.09
N GLN A 221 -0.66 16.38 1.41
CA GLN A 221 0.48 16.21 0.52
C GLN A 221 1.67 15.75 1.35
N PHE A 222 2.33 14.69 0.91
CA PHE A 222 3.50 14.12 1.55
C PHE A 222 4.61 13.93 0.54
N GLU A 223 5.84 14.19 0.94
CA GLU A 223 7.02 13.84 0.16
C GLU A 223 7.06 12.32 -0.04
N LYS A 224 7.46 11.88 -1.22
CA LYS A 224 7.68 10.46 -1.52
C LYS A 224 9.02 10.00 -0.96
N TRP A 225 8.98 8.87 -0.26
CA TRP A 225 10.18 8.23 0.27
C TRP A 225 10.61 7.03 -0.56
N GLY A 226 9.69 6.29 -1.19
CA GLY A 226 10.01 5.01 -1.84
C GLY A 226 10.44 5.07 -3.32
N GLU A 227 10.44 6.22 -3.99
CA GLU A 227 10.65 6.33 -5.45
C GLU A 227 11.81 7.29 -5.79
N PHE A 228 12.61 6.98 -6.82
CA PHE A 228 13.71 7.83 -7.30
C PHE A 228 13.99 7.58 -8.79
N PHE A 229 14.48 8.60 -9.49
CA PHE A 229 14.83 8.53 -10.92
C PHE A 229 16.35 8.64 -11.09
N ASP A 230 16.90 7.93 -12.08
CA ASP A 230 18.25 8.22 -12.55
C ASP A 230 18.27 9.41 -13.52
N GLN A 231 19.48 9.84 -13.92
CA GLN A 231 19.68 10.94 -14.88
C GLN A 231 19.11 10.63 -16.28
N GLU A 232 18.79 9.37 -16.57
CA GLU A 232 18.18 8.93 -17.84
C GLU A 232 16.64 8.88 -17.74
N GLY A 233 16.07 9.11 -16.56
CA GLY A 233 14.64 9.12 -16.29
C GLY A 233 14.03 7.74 -16.04
N MET A 234 14.82 6.73 -15.66
CA MET A 234 14.32 5.42 -15.22
C MET A 234 13.88 5.49 -13.76
N LEU A 235 12.63 5.10 -13.48
CA LEU A 235 12.07 5.02 -12.13
C LEU A 235 12.56 3.76 -11.39
N PHE A 236 13.04 3.96 -10.18
CA PHE A 236 13.30 2.93 -9.19
C PHE A 236 12.37 3.14 -8.01
N ALA A 237 11.67 2.09 -7.59
CA ALA A 237 10.76 2.12 -6.47
C ALA A 237 11.10 0.99 -5.51
N SER A 238 11.20 1.28 -4.22
CA SER A 238 11.37 0.30 -3.16
C SER A 238 10.31 0.50 -2.08
N TRP A 239 9.38 -0.46 -2.04
CA TRP A 239 8.24 -0.49 -1.14
C TRP A 239 8.61 -0.60 0.35
N TRP A 240 9.86 -0.96 0.69
CA TRP A 240 10.29 -1.15 2.08
C TRP A 240 10.61 0.16 2.82
N TYR A 241 10.73 1.26 2.06
CA TYR A 241 10.96 2.58 2.62
C TYR A 241 9.69 3.31 3.02
N GLY A 242 8.56 2.61 2.97
CA GLY A 242 7.30 3.20 3.34
C GLY A 242 6.78 4.10 2.23
N ASP A 243 5.50 4.33 2.30
CA ASP A 243 4.80 5.16 1.35
C ASP A 243 3.58 5.76 2.04
N PHE A 244 2.93 6.68 1.34
CA PHE A 244 1.63 7.17 1.73
C PHE A 244 0.58 6.09 1.49
N THR A 245 -0.01 5.56 2.56
CA THR A 245 -1.11 4.61 2.48
C THR A 245 -2.33 5.13 3.24
N TRP A 246 -3.51 4.87 2.69
CA TRP A 246 -4.76 5.42 3.19
C TRP A 246 -5.97 4.57 2.80
N ASP A 247 -7.04 4.68 3.57
CA ASP A 247 -8.32 4.04 3.28
C ASP A 247 -9.52 4.84 3.84
N VAL A 248 -10.73 4.44 3.49
CA VAL A 248 -11.98 5.07 3.89
C VAL A 248 -12.70 4.19 4.92
N LEU A 249 -12.96 4.77 6.09
CA LEU A 249 -13.83 4.20 7.12
C LEU A 249 -15.27 4.69 6.93
N PRO A 250 -16.26 4.04 7.56
CA PRO A 250 -17.61 4.59 7.66
C PRO A 250 -17.62 6.02 8.24
N ASP A 251 -18.75 6.71 8.10
CA ASP A 251 -18.92 8.11 8.53
C ASP A 251 -17.97 9.12 7.87
N ARG A 252 -17.55 8.84 6.63
CA ARG A 252 -16.73 9.75 5.80
C ARG A 252 -15.41 10.10 6.49
N ILE A 253 -14.78 9.09 7.09
CA ILE A 253 -13.49 9.20 7.76
C ILE A 253 -12.40 8.62 6.84
N ILE A 254 -11.29 9.34 6.70
CA ILE A 254 -10.08 8.83 6.06
C ILE A 254 -9.08 8.46 7.15
N ILE A 255 -8.57 7.23 7.09
CA ILE A 255 -7.38 6.83 7.82
C ILE A 255 -6.19 6.89 6.89
N TYR A 256 -5.07 7.46 7.33
CA TYR A 256 -3.85 7.44 6.54
C TYR A 256 -2.59 7.45 7.41
N ILE A 257 -1.48 7.09 6.78
CA ILE A 257 -0.12 7.14 7.36
C ILE A 257 0.89 7.42 6.25
N ASN A 258 1.93 8.19 6.58
CA ASN A 258 3.15 8.31 5.79
C ASN A 258 4.27 7.57 6.53
N SER A 259 4.57 6.33 6.14
CA SER A 259 5.41 5.44 6.95
C SER A 259 6.91 5.53 6.69
N GLY A 260 7.36 6.43 5.81
CA GLY A 260 8.76 6.51 5.40
C GLY A 260 9.70 7.12 6.42
N PRO A 261 9.41 8.31 6.98
CA PRO A 261 10.23 8.90 8.02
C PRO A 261 10.23 8.07 9.32
N LEU A 262 11.37 8.00 10.00
CA LEU A 262 11.41 7.59 11.40
C LEU A 262 10.83 8.72 12.25
N GLU A 263 9.73 8.46 12.93
CA GLU A 263 9.12 9.39 13.88
C GLU A 263 9.52 9.02 15.31
N LEU A 264 9.78 10.04 16.13
CA LEU A 264 10.06 9.89 17.56
C LEU A 264 9.00 10.65 18.36
N ASN A 265 8.52 10.06 19.44
CA ASN A 265 7.59 10.70 20.37
C ASN A 265 8.31 11.78 21.22
N GLU A 266 7.58 12.48 22.09
CA GLU A 266 8.13 13.52 22.98
C GLU A 266 9.25 13.03 23.92
N ARG A 267 9.36 11.71 24.13
CA ARG A 267 10.40 11.07 24.94
C ARG A 267 11.59 10.59 24.12
N GLY A 268 11.57 10.80 22.80
CA GLY A 268 12.61 10.33 21.89
C GLY A 268 12.48 8.83 21.55
N GLU A 269 11.34 8.20 21.81
CA GLU A 269 11.10 6.79 21.51
C GLU A 269 10.45 6.63 20.13
N PRO A 270 10.82 5.62 19.33
CA PRO A 270 10.24 5.40 18.01
C PRO A 270 8.74 5.13 18.04
N CYS A 271 8.01 5.79 17.16
CA CYS A 271 6.58 5.60 16.96
C CYS A 271 6.20 5.74 15.49
N TYR A 272 4.97 5.38 15.16
CA TYR A 272 4.33 5.80 13.92
C TYR A 272 2.99 6.47 14.22
N THR A 273 2.58 7.39 13.36
CA THR A 273 1.36 8.16 13.55
C THR A 273 0.28 7.73 12.57
N LEU A 274 -0.85 7.24 13.10
CA LEU A 274 -2.08 7.07 12.35
C LEU A 274 -2.89 8.35 12.40
N HIS A 275 -3.27 8.86 11.24
CA HIS A 275 -4.10 10.05 11.11
C HIS A 275 -5.55 9.68 10.80
N ILE A 276 -6.47 10.30 11.54
CA ILE A 276 -7.91 10.14 11.42
C ILE A 276 -8.50 11.48 10.99
N LEU A 277 -8.88 11.56 9.72
CA LEU A 277 -9.39 12.78 9.10
C LEU A 277 -10.90 12.65 8.84
N SER A 278 -11.68 13.57 9.39
CA SER A 278 -13.11 13.70 9.03
C SER A 278 -13.28 14.52 7.75
N LEU A 279 -13.98 14.00 6.74
CA LEU A 279 -14.34 14.77 5.54
C LEU A 279 -15.50 15.75 5.76
N GLU A 280 -16.16 15.71 6.92
CA GLU A 280 -17.18 16.70 7.27
C GLU A 280 -16.55 17.98 7.80
N SER A 281 -15.57 17.86 8.70
CA SER A 281 -14.93 19.02 9.33
C SER A 281 -13.53 19.33 8.81
N PHE A 282 -12.95 18.43 8.00
CA PHE A 282 -11.54 18.44 7.58
C PHE A 282 -10.56 18.58 8.76
N LYS A 283 -10.95 18.05 9.92
CA LYS A 283 -10.09 18.02 11.12
C LYS A 283 -9.36 16.70 11.17
N ASP A 284 -8.09 16.80 11.51
CA ASP A 284 -7.16 15.69 11.63
C ASP A 284 -6.90 15.39 13.10
N LYS A 285 -6.98 14.11 13.48
CA LYS A 285 -6.58 13.61 14.79
C LYS A 285 -5.48 12.59 14.60
N GLU A 286 -4.62 12.48 15.60
CA GLU A 286 -3.44 11.62 15.56
C GLU A 286 -3.51 10.57 16.67
N ILE A 287 -3.17 9.33 16.32
CA ILE A 287 -2.86 8.25 17.26
C ILE A 287 -1.41 7.86 17.01
N SER A 288 -0.55 8.10 18.00
CA SER A 288 0.84 7.65 17.98
C SER A 288 0.95 6.26 18.59
N GLN A 289 1.54 5.32 17.85
CA GLN A 289 1.76 3.95 18.28
C GLN A 289 3.27 3.66 18.36
N PRO A 290 3.80 3.24 19.53
CA PRO A 290 5.18 2.81 19.64
C PRO A 290 5.47 1.59 18.77
N TYR A 291 6.67 1.51 18.20
CA TYR A 291 7.11 0.34 17.45
C TYR A 291 8.62 0.10 17.60
N ASN A 292 9.09 -1.06 17.13
CA ASN A 292 10.51 -1.38 17.10
C ASN A 292 11.06 -1.15 15.68
N PRO A 293 11.93 -0.14 15.47
CA PRO A 293 12.58 0.06 14.18
C PRO A 293 13.46 -1.14 13.81
N ILE A 294 13.38 -1.56 12.55
CA ILE A 294 14.16 -2.69 12.04
C ILE A 294 15.28 -2.12 11.17
N VAL A 295 16.51 -2.39 11.57
CA VAL A 295 17.70 -1.97 10.81
C VAL A 295 17.70 -2.67 9.46
N ILE A 296 17.94 -1.91 8.39
CA ILE A 296 18.09 -2.47 7.05
C ILE A 296 19.43 -3.20 6.98
N PRO A 297 19.47 -4.50 6.62
CA PRO A 297 20.74 -5.23 6.53
C PRO A 297 21.65 -4.66 5.44
N ASP A 298 22.96 -4.65 5.69
CA ASP A 298 23.96 -4.26 4.69
C ASP A 298 23.84 -5.05 3.38
N SER A 299 23.42 -6.31 3.44
CA SER A 299 23.18 -7.12 2.24
C SER A 299 22.12 -6.52 1.32
N VAL A 300 21.04 -5.99 1.89
CA VAL A 300 19.95 -5.32 1.17
C VAL A 300 20.41 -3.97 0.63
N LEU A 301 21.16 -3.21 1.42
CA LEU A 301 21.75 -1.94 0.98
C LEU A 301 22.72 -2.16 -0.20
N ASN A 302 23.55 -3.21 -0.13
CA ASN A 302 24.57 -3.50 -1.13
C ASN A 302 24.01 -4.14 -2.41
N SER A 303 22.86 -4.83 -2.36
CA SER A 303 22.19 -5.36 -3.55
C SER A 303 21.37 -4.31 -4.31
N GLY A 304 21.22 -3.10 -3.75
CA GLY A 304 20.27 -2.11 -4.26
C GLY A 304 18.81 -2.45 -3.92
N GLY A 305 18.59 -3.39 -2.99
CA GLY A 305 17.29 -3.87 -2.54
C GLY A 305 17.06 -5.38 -2.63
N GLU A 306 16.09 -5.92 -1.88
CA GLU A 306 15.57 -7.29 -2.05
C GLU A 306 14.83 -7.45 -3.40
N GLY A 307 15.03 -8.58 -4.09
CA GLY A 307 14.29 -8.92 -5.31
C GLY A 307 14.65 -8.09 -6.56
N TYR A 308 15.50 -7.07 -6.44
CA TYR A 308 16.05 -6.35 -7.58
C TYR A 308 17.35 -7.00 -8.06
N SER A 309 17.48 -7.21 -9.37
CA SER A 309 18.81 -7.37 -9.97
C SER A 309 19.45 -5.98 -9.99
N PRO A 310 20.63 -5.79 -9.38
CA PRO A 310 21.25 -4.47 -9.35
C PRO A 310 21.41 -3.95 -10.78
N PRO A 311 21.21 -2.64 -11.02
CA PRO A 311 21.70 -2.04 -12.24
C PRO A 311 23.18 -2.40 -12.38
N LYS A 312 23.63 -2.73 -13.59
CA LYS A 312 25.06 -3.00 -13.85
C LYS A 312 25.89 -1.83 -13.30
N ALA A 313 27.10 -2.13 -12.79
CA ALA A 313 28.00 -1.14 -12.19
C ALA A 313 27.98 0.21 -12.93
N GLY A 314 27.72 1.30 -12.20
CA GLY A 314 27.48 2.62 -12.78
C GLY A 314 26.89 3.61 -11.79
N GLU A 315 26.49 4.78 -12.29
CA GLU A 315 26.00 5.91 -11.48
C GLU A 315 24.69 5.60 -10.73
N ILE A 316 23.80 4.79 -11.32
CA ILE A 316 22.55 4.34 -10.69
C ILE A 316 22.82 3.56 -9.40
N ALA A 317 23.73 2.60 -9.45
CA ALA A 317 24.09 1.81 -8.27
C ALA A 317 24.70 2.69 -7.16
N ARG A 318 25.38 3.79 -7.52
CA ARG A 318 25.90 4.79 -6.58
C ARG A 318 24.78 5.62 -5.96
N VAL A 319 23.86 6.17 -6.77
CA VAL A 319 22.72 6.99 -6.30
C VAL A 319 21.80 6.19 -5.40
N VAL A 320 21.46 4.95 -5.81
CA VAL A 320 20.72 4.01 -4.97
C VAL A 320 21.49 3.84 -3.66
N LYS A 321 22.75 3.40 -3.70
CA LYS A 321 23.53 3.19 -2.48
C LYS A 321 23.62 4.43 -1.57
N GLU A 322 23.76 5.63 -2.13
CA GLU A 322 23.80 6.90 -1.38
C GLU A 322 22.45 7.16 -0.67
N LEU A 323 21.34 7.11 -1.40
CA LEU A 323 19.98 7.23 -0.85
C LEU A 323 19.67 6.14 0.18
N LEU A 324 20.07 4.88 -0.10
CA LEU A 324 19.88 3.77 0.83
C LEU A 324 20.77 3.94 2.07
N SER A 325 21.97 4.54 1.97
CA SER A 325 22.89 4.74 3.09
C SER A 325 22.47 5.84 4.06
N GLU A 326 21.66 6.80 3.61
CA GLU A 326 21.01 7.78 4.48
C GLU A 326 19.89 7.15 5.33
N ARG A 327 19.48 5.92 5.00
CA ARG A 327 18.33 5.24 5.62
C ARG A 327 18.78 4.04 6.44
N LYS A 328 18.69 4.20 7.75
CA LYS A 328 19.08 3.16 8.71
C LYS A 328 18.00 2.10 8.94
N TYR A 329 16.73 2.47 8.82
CA TYR A 329 15.59 1.65 9.24
C TYR A 329 14.60 1.42 8.11
N TYR A 330 13.98 0.23 8.09
CA TYR A 330 12.78 -0.01 7.32
C TYR A 330 11.63 0.88 7.81
N ALA A 331 10.64 1.10 6.94
CA ALA A 331 9.42 1.81 7.31
C ALA A 331 8.69 1.17 8.50
N SER A 332 7.96 2.00 9.23
CA SER A 332 7.18 1.55 10.38
C SER A 332 6.04 0.60 9.98
N VAL A 333 5.30 0.97 8.93
CA VAL A 333 4.13 0.25 8.41
C VAL A 333 4.28 0.06 6.90
N GLN A 334 4.20 -1.18 6.43
CA GLN A 334 4.25 -1.51 5.00
C GLN A 334 2.87 -1.50 4.35
N LYS A 335 1.80 -1.72 5.12
CA LYS A 335 0.45 -1.75 4.58
C LYS A 335 -0.59 -1.41 5.63
N LEU A 336 -1.58 -0.63 5.22
CA LEU A 336 -2.77 -0.32 6.01
C LEU A 336 -3.99 -0.96 5.35
N LEU A 337 -4.78 -1.72 6.10
CA LEU A 337 -6.03 -2.34 5.64
C LEU A 337 -7.16 -2.04 6.61
N VAL A 338 -8.40 -2.01 6.11
CA VAL A 338 -9.58 -1.62 6.89
C VAL A 338 -10.72 -2.63 6.73
N ASP A 339 -11.38 -2.95 7.83
CA ASP A 339 -12.64 -3.71 7.86
C ASP A 339 -13.66 -3.03 8.77
N GLY A 340 -14.57 -2.25 8.16
CA GLY A 340 -15.47 -1.37 8.91
C GLY A 340 -14.70 -0.28 9.65
N TYR A 341 -14.76 -0.27 10.98
CA TYR A 341 -13.97 0.65 11.81
C TYR A 341 -12.66 0.04 12.33
N TYR A 342 -12.34 -1.19 11.93
CA TYR A 342 -11.09 -1.83 12.35
C TYR A 342 -9.98 -1.51 11.37
N VAL A 343 -8.84 -1.08 11.89
CA VAL A 343 -7.65 -0.76 11.10
C VAL A 343 -6.55 -1.76 11.43
N PHE A 344 -5.89 -2.28 10.40
CA PHE A 344 -4.81 -3.25 10.48
C PHE A 344 -3.55 -2.61 9.90
N ALA A 345 -2.60 -2.28 10.77
CA ALA A 345 -1.29 -1.76 10.39
C ALA A 345 -0.29 -2.91 10.33
N PHE A 346 0.03 -3.36 9.12
CA PHE A 346 1.05 -4.38 8.89
C PHE A 346 2.42 -3.73 9.04
N THR A 347 3.14 -4.11 10.08
CA THR A 347 4.50 -3.61 10.34
C THR A 347 5.53 -4.38 9.51
N MET A 348 6.78 -3.91 9.52
CA MET A 348 7.90 -4.66 8.92
C MET A 348 8.39 -5.83 9.80
N GLN A 349 7.91 -5.94 11.05
CA GLN A 349 8.34 -6.98 11.98
C GLN A 349 7.72 -8.33 11.63
N LYS A 350 8.55 -9.38 11.75
CA LYS A 350 8.14 -10.77 11.56
C LYS A 350 8.57 -11.63 12.75
N ASN A 351 7.85 -12.72 13.02
CA ASN A 351 8.31 -13.74 13.96
C ASN A 351 9.28 -14.74 13.30
N GLU A 352 9.74 -15.73 14.07
CA GLU A 352 10.64 -16.79 13.58
C GLU A 352 10.04 -17.63 12.45
N ALA A 353 8.71 -17.74 12.39
CA ALA A 353 7.99 -18.42 11.32
C ALA A 353 7.81 -17.55 10.05
N GLY A 354 8.27 -16.29 10.08
CA GLY A 354 8.13 -15.33 8.99
C GLY A 354 6.76 -14.65 8.89
N GLU A 355 5.90 -14.83 9.88
CA GLU A 355 4.56 -14.22 9.95
C GLU A 355 4.68 -12.74 10.31
N SER A 356 3.90 -11.89 9.65
CA SER A 356 3.93 -10.43 9.85
C SER A 356 3.22 -10.03 11.14
N LEU A 357 3.86 -9.17 11.93
CA LEU A 357 3.24 -8.51 13.07
C LEU A 357 2.30 -7.40 12.58
N VAL A 358 1.04 -7.47 12.99
CA VAL A 358 -0.03 -6.55 12.62
C VAL A 358 -0.61 -5.92 13.87
N ASP A 359 -0.57 -4.59 13.94
CA ASP A 359 -1.26 -3.85 14.99
C ASP A 359 -2.72 -3.61 14.59
N VAL A 360 -3.64 -3.85 15.53
CA VAL A 360 -5.07 -3.75 15.28
C VAL A 360 -5.68 -2.66 16.14
N PHE A 361 -6.47 -1.80 15.51
CA PHE A 361 -7.13 -0.68 16.17
C PHE A 361 -8.64 -0.72 15.94
N ASP A 362 -9.40 -0.30 16.95
CA ASP A 362 -10.83 0.01 16.83
C ASP A 362 -11.00 1.53 16.72
N MET A 363 -11.24 2.01 15.51
CA MET A 363 -11.40 3.44 15.24
C MET A 363 -12.78 3.97 15.61
N LYS A 364 -13.75 3.11 15.94
CA LYS A 364 -15.00 3.56 16.55
C LYS A 364 -14.78 4.03 17.98
N GLN A 365 -13.82 3.39 18.67
CA GLN A 365 -13.39 3.75 20.01
C GLN A 365 -12.08 4.55 20.03
N GLU A 366 -11.52 4.88 18.86
CA GLU A 366 -10.24 5.58 18.68
C GLU A 366 -9.09 4.97 19.52
N LYS A 367 -8.98 3.64 19.56
CA LYS A 367 -8.00 2.95 20.42
C LYS A 367 -7.27 1.80 19.74
N TYR A 368 -6.03 1.59 20.15
CA TYR A 368 -5.29 0.34 19.94
C TYR A 368 -5.95 -0.81 20.71
N LEU A 369 -5.99 -2.00 20.11
CA LEU A 369 -6.52 -3.21 20.74
C LEU A 369 -5.38 -4.13 21.21
N HIS A 370 -4.63 -4.67 20.26
CA HIS A 370 -3.52 -5.61 20.47
C HIS A 370 -2.85 -5.86 19.11
N SER A 371 -1.78 -6.65 19.10
CA SER A 371 -1.13 -7.09 17.86
C SER A 371 -1.49 -8.55 17.55
N ALA A 372 -1.24 -8.98 16.32
CA ALA A 372 -1.46 -10.35 15.87
C ALA A 372 -0.43 -10.76 14.81
N TYR A 373 -0.11 -12.05 14.74
CA TYR A 373 0.72 -12.60 13.67
C TYR A 373 -0.14 -13.11 12.52
N PHE A 374 0.03 -12.50 11.35
CA PHE A 374 -0.62 -12.90 10.11
C PHE A 374 0.37 -13.69 9.25
N SER A 375 0.00 -14.93 8.89
CA SER A 375 0.82 -15.80 8.03
C SER A 375 0.87 -15.36 6.57
N VAL A 376 0.03 -14.41 6.17
CA VAL A 376 0.01 -13.79 4.84
C VAL A 376 -0.27 -12.29 4.96
N ILE A 377 0.25 -11.50 4.01
CA ILE A 377 -0.16 -10.09 3.83
C ILE A 377 -1.26 -10.09 2.77
N PRO A 378 -2.54 -9.92 3.14
CA PRO A 378 -3.64 -9.98 2.18
C PRO A 378 -3.68 -8.76 1.28
N TYR A 379 -4.32 -8.88 0.12
CA TYR A 379 -4.66 -7.76 -0.74
C TYR A 379 -5.68 -6.83 -0.07
N ILE A 380 -6.73 -7.41 0.51
CA ILE A 380 -7.82 -6.72 1.23
C ILE A 380 -8.27 -7.54 2.43
N ILE A 381 -8.75 -6.87 3.47
CA ILE A 381 -9.52 -7.47 4.58
C ILE A 381 -10.93 -6.91 4.50
N LYS A 382 -11.94 -7.77 4.57
CA LYS A 382 -13.35 -7.34 4.58
C LYS A 382 -14.23 -8.43 5.18
N ASN A 383 -15.22 -8.02 5.96
CA ASN A 383 -16.24 -8.90 6.56
C ASN A 383 -15.65 -10.04 7.42
N GLY A 384 -14.53 -9.81 8.11
CA GLY A 384 -13.86 -10.87 8.89
C GLY A 384 -12.97 -11.81 8.07
N TYR A 385 -12.68 -11.47 6.81
CA TYR A 385 -11.90 -12.31 5.90
C TYR A 385 -10.73 -11.55 5.29
N ALA A 386 -9.59 -12.24 5.18
CA ALA A 386 -8.42 -11.80 4.45
C ALA A 386 -8.37 -12.47 3.08
N TYR A 387 -8.16 -11.69 2.03
CA TYR A 387 -8.14 -12.17 0.64
C TYR A 387 -6.78 -11.88 0.01
N LYS A 388 -6.18 -12.85 -0.67
CA LYS A 388 -4.95 -12.64 -1.44
C LYS A 388 -5.03 -13.34 -2.80
N THR A 389 -4.24 -12.87 -3.75
CA THR A 389 -4.00 -13.61 -5.00
C THR A 389 -3.00 -14.74 -4.74
N GLY A 390 -3.19 -15.87 -5.41
CA GLY A 390 -2.30 -17.02 -5.36
C GLY A 390 -2.15 -17.69 -6.73
N ARG A 391 -1.46 -18.82 -6.72
CA ARG A 391 -1.36 -19.74 -7.85
C ARG A 391 -1.74 -21.13 -7.37
N ASP A 392 -2.49 -21.87 -8.17
CA ASP A 392 -2.74 -23.29 -7.89
C ASP A 392 -1.53 -24.16 -8.29
N GLU A 393 -1.68 -25.49 -8.15
CA GLU A 393 -0.61 -26.45 -8.44
C GLU A 393 -0.17 -26.45 -9.91
N GLU A 394 -1.03 -26.01 -10.83
CA GLU A 394 -0.76 -25.92 -12.26
C GLU A 394 -0.25 -24.53 -12.68
N GLY A 395 -0.22 -23.58 -11.75
CA GLY A 395 0.25 -22.22 -11.98
C GLY A 395 -0.84 -21.26 -12.49
N PHE A 396 -2.12 -21.64 -12.47
CA PHE A 396 -3.22 -20.73 -12.79
C PHE A 396 -3.51 -19.79 -11.63
N SER A 397 -4.04 -18.60 -11.93
CA SER A 397 -4.33 -17.61 -10.91
C SER A 397 -5.56 -18.00 -10.09
N ILE A 398 -5.48 -17.78 -8.79
CA ILE A 398 -6.58 -18.01 -7.84
C ILE A 398 -6.69 -16.84 -6.87
N ILE A 399 -7.87 -16.67 -6.28
CA ILE A 399 -8.06 -15.91 -5.05
C ILE A 399 -8.15 -16.88 -3.89
N GLU A 400 -7.32 -16.66 -2.88
CA GLU A 400 -7.37 -17.39 -1.62
C GLU A 400 -8.10 -16.54 -0.57
N LYS A 401 -8.97 -17.19 0.20
CA LYS A 401 -9.79 -16.58 1.25
C LYS A 401 -9.48 -17.23 2.59
N TYR A 402 -9.19 -16.40 3.59
CA TYR A 402 -8.86 -16.81 4.95
C TYR A 402 -9.81 -16.17 5.94
N LYS A 403 -10.38 -16.97 6.84
CA LYS A 403 -11.17 -16.46 7.97
C LYS A 403 -10.23 -15.91 9.03
N ILE A 404 -10.50 -14.70 9.50
CA ILE A 404 -9.80 -14.08 10.63
C ILE A 404 -10.49 -14.49 11.92
N ASP A 405 -9.70 -14.87 12.93
CA ASP A 405 -10.22 -15.18 14.26
C ASP A 405 -10.94 -13.95 14.86
N PRO A 406 -12.20 -14.07 15.34
CA PRO A 406 -12.92 -12.98 15.99
C PRO A 406 -12.17 -12.29 17.13
N ALA A 407 -11.26 -12.99 17.82
CA ALA A 407 -10.42 -12.42 18.87
C ALA A 407 -9.56 -11.25 18.35
N VAL A 408 -9.22 -11.24 17.05
CA VAL A 408 -8.49 -10.13 16.41
C VAL A 408 -9.29 -8.82 16.44
N TYR A 409 -10.62 -8.92 16.49
CA TYR A 409 -11.53 -7.78 16.58
C TYR A 409 -11.86 -7.41 18.03
N GLY A 410 -11.21 -8.05 19.02
CA GLY A 410 -11.51 -7.93 20.44
C GLY A 410 -12.86 -8.54 20.85
N LYS A 411 -13.32 -9.59 20.15
CA LYS A 411 -14.64 -10.23 20.33
C LYS A 411 -14.57 -11.63 20.91
#